data_AF-A0A925RFE8-F1
#
_entry.id   AF-A0A925RFE8-F1
#
_cell.length_a   1.000
_cell.length_b   1.000
_cell.length_c   1.000
_cell.angle_alpha   90.00
_cell.angle_beta   90.00
_cell.angle_gamma   90.00
#
_symmetry.space_group_name_H-M   'P 1'
#
loop_
_entity.id
_entity.type
_entity.pdbx_description
1 polymer ?
#
loop_
_entity_poly.entity_id
_entity_poly.type
_entity_poly.pdbx_seq_one_letter_code
_entity_poly.pdbx_strand_id
1 'polypeptide(L)' 'MSITAEAVYENGMLKLQQPLPFAEREQVRVTVESTNQSRDRLRLGLTALRQLCDEQPIHSGGLRFTREELHERR' A
#
# COMPACT_ATOMS: atom_id res chain seq x y z
N MET A 1 15.51 5.19 24.72
CA MET A 1 14.30 4.37 24.55
C MET A 1 13.56 4.89 23.32
N SER A 2 12.99 4.00 22.49
CA SER A 2 12.14 4.39 21.36
C SER A 2 10.69 4.47 21.85
N ILE A 3 10.04 5.61 21.61
CA ILE A 3 8.61 5.80 21.89
C ILE A 3 7.88 5.84 20.54
N THR A 4 6.84 5.02 20.40
CA THR A 4 5.96 5.04 19.23
C THR A 4 4.64 5.69 19.66
N ALA A 5 4.20 6.69 18.90
CA ALA A 5 2.93 7.38 19.13
C ALA A 5 2.21 7.59 17.80
N GLU A 6 0.88 7.47 17.84
CA GLU A 6 0.06 7.76 16.67
C GLU A 6 -0.17 9.26 16.53
N ALA A 7 -0.13 9.74 15.28
CA ALA A 7 -0.35 11.14 14.95
C ALA A 7 -1.15 11.25 13.65
N VAL A 8 -1.91 12.34 13.53
CA VAL A 8 -2.53 12.75 12.27
C VAL A 8 -1.72 13.90 11.69
N TYR A 9 -1.39 13.81 10.40
CA TYR A 9 -0.76 14.90 9.68
C TYR A 9 -1.82 15.87 9.15
N GLU A 10 -1.88 17.07 9.72
CA GLU A 10 -2.85 18.11 9.36
C GLU A 10 -2.15 19.45 9.16
N ASN A 11 -2.39 20.10 8.02
CA ASN A 11 -1.88 21.44 7.70
C ASN A 11 -0.36 21.61 7.92
N GLY A 12 0.43 20.58 7.59
CA GLY A 12 1.88 20.64 7.77
C GLY A 12 2.39 20.23 9.16
N MET A 13 1.50 19.92 10.10
CA MET A 13 1.83 19.60 11.49
C MET A 13 1.42 18.17 11.86
N LEU A 14 2.30 17.47 12.58
CA LEU A 14 1.97 16.18 13.21
C LEU A 14 1.25 16.44 14.53
N LYS A 15 -0.06 16.17 14.56
CA LYS A 15 -0.86 16.23 15.77
C LYS A 15 -0.88 14.86 16.43
N LEU A 16 -0.17 14.75 17.54
CA LEU A 16 -0.15 13.53 18.35
C LEU A 16 -1.54 13.28 18.93
N GLN A 17 -1.99 12.03 18.94
CA GLN A 17 -3.23 11.66 19.63
C GLN A 17 -3.08 11.74 21.16
N GLN A 18 -1.85 11.60 21.66
CA GLN A 18 -1.51 11.66 23.08
C GLN A 18 -0.22 12.46 23.29
N PRO A 19 -0.08 13.22 24.38
CA PRO A 19 1.15 13.92 24.70
C PRO A 19 2.32 12.96 24.87
N LEU A 20 3.50 13.35 24.37
CA LEU A 20 4.72 12.60 24.64
C LEU A 20 5.30 13.02 26.00
N PRO A 21 5.93 12.10 26.75
CA PRO A 21 6.51 12.37 28.06
C PRO A 21 7.88 13.06 27.94
N PHE A 22 7.98 14.11 27.12
CA PHE A 22 9.19 14.92 26.94
C PHE A 22 9.04 16.25 27.69
N ALA A 23 10.17 16.82 28.10
CA ALA A 23 10.19 18.15 28.66
C ALA A 23 9.88 19.21 27.59
N GLU A 24 9.42 20.39 28.02
CA GLU A 24 9.27 21.51 27.09
C GLU A 24 10.62 21.86 26.43
N ARG A 25 10.60 22.08 25.11
CA ARG A 25 11.78 22.41 24.28
C ARG A 25 12.85 21.33 24.20
N GLU A 26 12.53 20.10 24.57
CA GLU A 26 13.43 18.97 24.36
C GLU A 26 13.60 18.68 22.86
N GLN A 27 14.85 18.49 22.41
CA GLN A 27 15.14 18.16 21.02
C GLN A 27 14.97 16.65 20.80
N VAL A 28 14.18 16.27 19.80
CA VAL A 28 13.90 14.87 19.48
C VAL A 28 14.22 14.55 18.02
N ARG A 29 14.62 13.30 17.76
CA ARG A 29 14.69 12.75 16.40
C ARG A 29 13.38 12.03 16.10
N VAL A 30 12.72 12.40 15.00
CA VAL A 30 11.44 11.84 14.61
C VAL A 30 11.61 10.92 13.39
N THR A 31 11.00 9.74 13.46
CA THR A 31 10.80 8.86 12.31
C THR A 31 9.30 8.78 12.03
N VAL A 32 8.90 9.04 10.79
CA VAL A 32 7.48 9.03 10.40
C VAL A 32 7.24 7.85 9.48
N GLU A 33 6.35 6.96 9.90
CA GLU A 33 5.87 5.85 9.10
C GLU A 33 4.41 6.12 8.71
N SER A 34 4.13 6.08 7.41
CA SER A 34 2.76 6.28 6.93
C SER A 34 1.94 5.04 7.27
N THR A 35 0.89 5.22 8.06
CA THR A 35 -0.05 4.15 8.42
C THR A 35 -1.13 3.95 7.35
N ASN A 36 -0.96 4.50 6.15
CA ASN A 36 -1.99 4.48 5.12
C ASN A 36 -2.15 3.06 4.53
N GLN A 37 -2.92 2.25 5.27
CA GLN A 37 -3.21 0.84 5.02
C GLN A 37 -3.78 0.60 3.62
N SER A 38 -4.34 1.63 2.96
CA SER A 38 -4.93 1.50 1.63
C SER A 38 -3.93 1.05 0.55
N ARG A 39 -2.72 1.64 0.54
CA ARG A 39 -1.68 1.28 -0.44
C ARG A 39 -1.11 -0.11 -0.15
N ASP A 40 -0.91 -0.44 1.12
CA ASP A 40 -0.42 -1.75 1.52
C ASP A 40 -1.47 -2.84 1.25
N ARG A 41 -2.74 -2.56 1.52
CA ARG A 41 -3.86 -3.47 1.23
C ARG A 41 -4.05 -3.69 -0.26
N LEU A 42 -3.93 -2.64 -1.08
CA LEU A 42 -3.95 -2.78 -2.53
C LEU A 42 -2.79 -3.65 -3.01
N ARG A 43 -1.57 -3.38 -2.53
CA ARG A 43 -0.38 -4.17 -2.90
C ARG A 43 -0.55 -5.64 -2.52
N LEU A 44 -0.93 -5.90 -1.26
CA LEU A 44 -1.19 -7.25 -0.76
C LEU A 44 -2.28 -7.96 -1.58
N GLY A 45 -3.38 -7.27 -1.88
CA GLY A 45 -4.47 -7.79 -2.69
C GLY A 45 -4.04 -8.14 -4.12
N LEU A 46 -3.25 -7.28 -4.76
CA LEU A 46 -2.70 -7.54 -6.10
C LEU A 46 -1.73 -8.72 -6.12
N THR A 47 -0.88 -8.84 -5.10
CA THR A 47 0.02 -10.00 -4.95
C THR A 47 -0.77 -11.29 -4.78
N ALA A 48 -1.77 -11.30 -3.90
CA ALA A 48 -2.63 -12.45 -3.69
C ALA A 48 -3.41 -12.83 -4.95
N LEU A 49 -3.96 -11.85 -5.68
CA LEU A 49 -4.64 -12.08 -6.95
C LEU A 49 -3.72 -12.72 -7.99
N ARG A 50 -2.47 -12.26 -8.07
CA ARG A 50 -1.50 -12.84 -9.01
C ARG A 50 -1.16 -14.28 -8.66
N GLN A 51 -0.95 -14.57 -7.38
CA GLN A 51 -0.72 -15.94 -6.92
C GLN A 51 -1.91 -16.85 -7.24
N LEU A 52 -3.14 -16.38 -7.04
CA LEU A 52 -4.34 -17.13 -7.41
C LEU A 52 -4.41 -17.41 -8.92
N CYS A 53 -4.03 -16.46 -9.76
CA CYS A 53 -3.97 -16.67 -11.21
C CYS A 53 -2.89 -17.70 -11.62
N ASP A 54 -1.79 -17.77 -10.88
CA ASP A 54 -0.72 -18.75 -11.11
C ASP A 54 -1.15 -20.16 -10.65
N GLU A 55 -1.84 -20.27 -9.50
CA GLU A 55 -2.34 -21.52 -8.94
C GLU A 55 -3.57 -22.06 -9.69
N GLN A 56 -4.48 -21.17 -10.09
CA GLN A 56 -5.71 -21.47 -10.81
C GLN A 56 -5.80 -20.59 -12.05
N PRO A 57 -5.18 -21.01 -13.16
CA PRO A 57 -5.25 -20.27 -14.41
C PRO A 57 -6.70 -20.07 -14.83
N ILE A 58 -7.10 -18.82 -15.02
CA ILE A 58 -8.43 -18.51 -15.54
C ILE A 58 -8.46 -18.92 -17.02
N HIS A 59 -9.10 -20.04 -17.29
CA HIS A 59 -9.41 -20.47 -18.65
C HIS A 59 -10.69 -19.76 -19.09
N SER A 60 -10.53 -18.63 -19.79
CA SER A 60 -11.67 -17.85 -20.30
C SER A 60 -12.52 -18.58 -21.35
N GLY A 61 -12.16 -19.81 -21.75
CA GLY A 61 -12.83 -20.59 -22.80
C GLY A 61 -12.75 -19.97 -24.19
N GLY A 62 -12.25 -18.73 -24.30
CA GLY A 62 -12.09 -18.02 -25.55
C GLY A 62 -10.87 -18.49 -26.33
N LEU A 63 -10.98 -18.48 -27.65
CA LEU A 63 -9.86 -18.66 -28.54
C LEU A 63 -8.84 -17.54 -28.27
N ARG A 64 -7.61 -17.93 -27.91
CA ARG A 64 -6.50 -16.99 -27.74
C ARG A 64 -5.93 -16.71 -29.12
N PHE A 65 -6.12 -15.48 -29.58
CA PHE A 65 -5.51 -15.01 -30.81
C PHE A 65 -4.21 -14.30 -30.50
N THR A 66 -3.19 -14.59 -31.29
CA THR A 66 -1.99 -13.77 -31.36
C THR A 66 -2.33 -12.40 -31.96
N ARG A 67 -1.39 -11.46 -31.81
CA ARG A 67 -1.54 -10.12 -32.40
C ARG A 67 -1.77 -10.17 -33.91
N GLU A 68 -1.14 -11.11 -34.61
CA GLU A 68 -1.21 -11.29 -36.05
C GLU A 68 -2.57 -11.89 -36.45
N GLU A 69 -3.01 -12.94 -35.76
CA GLU A 69 -4.33 -13.57 -35.97
C GLU A 69 -5.50 -12.60 -35.74
N LEU A 70 -5.37 -11.65 -34.81
CA LEU A 70 -6.35 -10.57 -34.63
C LEU A 70 -6.37 -9.60 -35.82
N HIS A 71 -5.21 -9.33 -36.41
CA HIS A 71 -5.09 -8.35 -37.48
C HIS A 71 -5.64 -8.87 -38.82
N GLU A 72 -5.58 -10.18 -39.04
CA GLU A 72 -6.09 -10.88 -40.23
C GLU A 72 -7.60 -11.10 -40.22
N ARG A 73 -8.27 -10.95 -39.07
CA ARG A 73 -9.73 -11.16 -38.92
C ARG A 73 -10.57 -9.92 -39.25
N ARG A 74 -10.01 -8.93 -39.93
CA ARG A 74 -10.62 -7.62 -40.20
C ARG A 74 -11.28 -7.53 -41.56
#